data_AF-A0A1Y4GPJ0-F1
#
_entry.id   AF-A0A1Y4GPJ0-F1
#
_cell.length_a   1.000
_cell.length_b   1.000
_cell.length_c   1.000
_cell.angle_alpha   90.00
_cell.angle_beta   90.00
_cell.angle_gamma   90.00
#
_symmetry.space_group_name_H-M   'P 1'
#
loop_
_entity.id
_entity.type
_entity.pdbx_description
1 polymer ?
#
loop_
_entity_poly.entity_id
_entity_poly.type
_entity_poly.pdbx_seq_one_letter_code
_entity_poly.pdbx_strand_id
1 'polypeptide(L)'
;MKTVSIEKEFAATCPALRIGVIQARVANSESDPALWQLIGEEEARIASTYRLDEINKRPAIQATRKAYRAFGKDPNRYRVSSEALCRRIVKGLGIYRIDTLVDLGNLVSIRAGYSIGAFDADHIDGDHLTLGVGREGELFHGIGRGVLNIEGLPVYRDRTGGIGTPTSDEERTKISLDTRSLLLLINAYGEEMPLDQTIDWTVELLKQFVSATDIDTTIVAASQFVLSE
;
A
#
# COMPACT_ATOMS: atom_id res chain seq x y z
N MET A 1 -4.67 18.20 6.14
CA MET A 1 -4.90 16.73 6.16
C MET A 1 -5.45 16.33 4.81
N LYS A 2 -4.92 15.28 4.22
CA LYS A 2 -5.40 14.69 2.97
C LYS A 2 -6.68 13.90 3.24
N THR A 3 -7.59 13.92 2.27
CA THR A 3 -8.85 13.19 2.26
C THR A 3 -8.87 12.22 1.09
N VAL A 4 -9.60 11.12 1.21
CA VAL A 4 -9.69 10.09 0.17
C VAL A 4 -11.15 9.86 -0.19
N SER A 5 -11.47 9.92 -1.49
CA SER A 5 -12.73 9.44 -2.07
C SER A 5 -12.49 8.25 -2.99
N ILE A 6 -13.57 7.53 -3.30
CA ILE A 6 -13.55 6.40 -4.23
C ILE A 6 -14.57 6.68 -5.33
N GLU A 7 -14.17 6.53 -6.60
CA GLU A 7 -15.08 6.68 -7.74
C GLU A 7 -16.26 5.69 -7.63
N LYS A 8 -17.47 6.13 -8.01
CA LYS A 8 -18.70 5.33 -7.86
C LYS A 8 -18.59 3.96 -8.54
N GLU A 9 -18.10 3.91 -9.78
CA GLU A 9 -17.92 2.66 -10.53
C GLU A 9 -16.87 1.74 -9.91
N PHE A 10 -15.81 2.32 -9.34
CA PHE A 10 -14.79 1.58 -8.61
C PHE A 10 -15.39 0.95 -7.35
N ALA A 11 -16.13 1.73 -6.57
CA ALA A 11 -16.79 1.28 -5.35
C ALA A 11 -17.83 0.18 -5.63
N ALA A 12 -18.61 0.32 -6.71
CA ALA A 12 -19.58 -0.69 -7.13
C ALA A 12 -18.91 -2.03 -7.51
N THR A 13 -17.71 -1.97 -8.11
CA THR A 13 -16.95 -3.17 -8.48
C THR A 13 -16.26 -3.82 -7.27
N CYS A 14 -15.83 -3.02 -6.30
CA CYS A 14 -15.11 -3.47 -5.10
C CYS A 14 -15.81 -3.01 -3.80
N PRO A 15 -17.06 -3.42 -3.51
CA PRO A 15 -17.84 -2.87 -2.40
C PRO A 15 -17.28 -3.24 -1.02
N ALA A 16 -16.49 -4.31 -0.95
CA ALA A 16 -15.82 -4.77 0.27
C ALA A 16 -14.50 -4.02 0.57
N LEU A 17 -14.02 -3.17 -0.35
CA LEU A 17 -12.78 -2.42 -0.13
C LEU A 17 -12.94 -1.48 1.06
N ARG A 18 -11.95 -1.57 1.97
CA ARG A 18 -11.73 -0.59 3.03
C ARG A 18 -10.29 -0.08 2.91
N ILE A 19 -10.11 1.22 3.09
CA ILE A 19 -8.81 1.88 3.03
C ILE A 19 -8.50 2.41 4.43
N GLY A 20 -7.44 1.88 5.04
CA GLY A 20 -6.87 2.50 6.23
C GLY A 20 -6.02 3.70 5.81
N VAL A 21 -6.40 4.89 6.28
CA VAL A 21 -5.67 6.13 6.03
C VAL A 21 -4.96 6.50 7.32
N ILE A 22 -3.64 6.65 7.26
CA ILE A 22 -2.81 7.11 8.38
C ILE A 22 -2.05 8.34 7.92
N GLN A 23 -2.15 9.43 8.69
CA GLN A 23 -1.40 10.66 8.46
C GLN A 23 -0.60 10.98 9.72
N ALA A 24 0.66 11.38 9.56
CA ALA A 24 1.51 11.69 10.70
C ALA A 24 2.64 12.64 10.30
N ARG A 25 3.19 13.33 11.30
CA ARG A 25 4.52 13.93 11.23
C ARG A 25 5.54 12.87 11.60
N VAL A 26 6.62 12.75 10.83
CA VAL A 26 7.63 11.69 11.00
C VAL A 26 9.06 12.21 10.85
N ALA A 27 10.01 11.46 11.39
CA ALA A 27 11.44 11.62 11.15
C ALA A 27 12.00 10.30 10.60
N ASN A 28 12.30 10.27 9.30
CA ASN A 28 12.84 9.08 8.66
C ASN A 28 14.35 8.92 8.93
N SER A 29 14.87 7.71 8.76
CA SER A 29 16.29 7.38 8.90
C SER A 29 16.70 6.34 7.85
N GLU A 30 17.99 6.28 7.55
CA GLU A 30 18.51 5.30 6.56
C GLU A 30 18.19 3.87 6.94
N SER A 31 18.18 3.57 8.24
CA SER A 31 17.70 2.28 8.73
C SER A 31 17.62 2.20 10.26
N ASP A 32 16.87 1.22 10.75
CA ASP A 32 16.77 0.87 12.16
C ASP A 32 17.07 -0.64 12.38
N PRO A 33 18.10 -1.02 13.17
CA PRO A 33 18.45 -2.43 13.42
C PRO A 33 17.36 -3.24 14.13
N ALA A 34 16.59 -2.63 15.03
CA ALA A 34 15.53 -3.32 15.77
C ALA A 34 14.32 -3.60 14.86
N LEU A 35 14.00 -2.68 13.95
CA LEU A 35 13.03 -2.93 12.88
C LEU A 35 13.46 -4.11 12.00
N TRP A 36 14.75 -4.17 11.64
CA TRP A 36 15.29 -5.26 10.82
C TRP A 36 15.29 -6.62 11.53
N GLN A 37 15.35 -6.64 12.87
CA GLN A 37 15.12 -7.86 13.62
C GLN A 37 13.66 -8.34 13.45
N LEU A 38 12.68 -7.44 13.60
CA LEU A 38 11.26 -7.77 13.40
C LEU A 38 10.96 -8.23 11.96
N ILE A 39 11.60 -7.60 10.97
CA ILE A 39 11.52 -8.03 9.57
C ILE A 39 12.07 -9.45 9.42
N GLY A 40 13.24 -9.75 9.97
CA GLY A 40 13.82 -11.10 9.89
C GLY A 40 12.94 -12.18 10.53
N GLU A 41 12.31 -11.86 11.67
CA GLU A 41 11.33 -12.75 12.33
C GLU A 41 10.10 -13.00 11.43
N GLU A 42 9.58 -11.95 10.80
CA GLU A 42 8.44 -12.05 9.88
C GLU A 42 8.82 -12.79 8.59
N GLU A 43 10.03 -12.59 8.05
CA GLU A 43 10.54 -13.34 6.90
C GLU A 43 10.61 -14.84 7.21
N ALA A 44 11.16 -15.22 8.37
CA ALA A 44 11.22 -16.60 8.82
C ALA A 44 9.81 -17.21 9.00
N ARG A 45 8.87 -16.44 9.56
CA ARG A 45 7.46 -16.84 9.69
C ARG A 45 6.84 -17.11 8.33
N ILE A 46 6.98 -16.21 7.37
CA ILE A 46 6.42 -16.37 6.02
C ILE A 46 7.04 -17.57 5.30
N ALA A 47 8.38 -17.71 5.35
CA ALA A 47 9.09 -18.81 4.71
C ALA A 47 8.73 -20.19 5.27
N SER A 48 8.46 -20.28 6.58
CA SER A 48 8.05 -21.53 7.24
C SER A 48 6.56 -21.86 7.07
N THR A 49 5.72 -20.83 6.86
CA THR A 49 4.25 -20.97 6.81
C THR A 49 3.73 -21.25 5.40
N TYR A 50 4.35 -20.67 4.36
CA TYR A 50 3.80 -20.70 3.02
C TYR A 50 4.76 -21.28 1.99
N ARG A 51 4.21 -22.06 1.07
CA ARG A 51 4.85 -22.40 -0.20
C ARG A 51 4.62 -21.29 -1.23
N LEU A 52 5.46 -21.29 -2.27
CA LEU A 52 5.41 -20.26 -3.30
C LEU A 52 4.06 -20.22 -4.04
N ASP A 53 3.40 -21.37 -4.21
CA ASP A 53 2.10 -21.49 -4.86
C ASP A 53 0.90 -21.18 -3.93
N GLU A 54 1.17 -20.83 -2.67
CA GLU A 54 0.16 -20.48 -1.67
C GLU A 54 0.11 -18.97 -1.40
N ILE A 55 1.18 -18.23 -1.71
CA ILE A 55 1.23 -16.78 -1.49
C ILE A 55 0.07 -16.04 -2.19
N ASN A 56 -0.31 -16.47 -3.38
CA ASN A 56 -1.43 -15.84 -4.11
C ASN A 56 -2.83 -16.27 -3.61
N LYS A 57 -2.90 -17.21 -2.67
CA LYS A 57 -4.12 -17.70 -2.02
C LYS A 57 -4.40 -17.03 -0.67
N ARG A 58 -3.41 -16.31 -0.12
CA ARG A 58 -3.59 -15.46 1.06
C ARG A 58 -4.79 -14.52 0.85
N PRO A 59 -5.81 -14.52 1.73
CA PRO A 59 -7.04 -13.76 1.57
C PRO A 59 -6.89 -12.33 1.01
N ALA A 60 -6.03 -11.50 1.61
CA ALA A 60 -5.84 -10.11 1.19
C ALA A 60 -5.23 -9.97 -0.22
N ILE A 61 -4.24 -10.81 -0.52
CA ILE A 61 -3.61 -10.88 -1.84
C ILE A 61 -4.62 -11.38 -2.87
N GLN A 62 -5.34 -12.46 -2.57
CA GLN A 62 -6.33 -13.05 -3.47
C GLN A 62 -7.43 -12.03 -3.81
N ALA A 63 -7.89 -11.26 -2.83
CA ALA A 63 -8.89 -10.22 -3.02
C ALA A 63 -8.37 -9.10 -3.95
N THR A 64 -7.13 -8.64 -3.75
CA THR A 64 -6.52 -7.64 -4.65
C THR A 64 -6.38 -8.19 -6.08
N ARG A 65 -6.00 -9.47 -6.23
CA ARG A 65 -5.95 -10.14 -7.54
C ARG A 65 -7.32 -10.26 -8.20
N LYS A 66 -8.41 -10.39 -7.43
CA LYS A 66 -9.79 -10.36 -7.96
C LYS A 66 -10.15 -8.96 -8.45
N ALA A 67 -9.81 -7.92 -7.69
CA ALA A 67 -10.01 -6.54 -8.11
C ALA A 67 -9.28 -6.24 -9.43
N TYR A 68 -8.01 -6.66 -9.56
CA TYR A 68 -7.24 -6.48 -10.81
C TYR A 68 -7.96 -7.10 -12.01
N ARG A 69 -8.44 -8.35 -11.88
CA ARG A 69 -9.19 -9.01 -12.96
C ARG A 69 -10.50 -8.31 -13.29
N ALA A 70 -11.22 -7.82 -12.28
CA ALA A 70 -12.47 -7.10 -12.47
C ALA A 70 -12.27 -5.80 -13.27
N PHE A 71 -11.11 -5.17 -13.14
CA PHE A 71 -10.70 -3.99 -13.92
C PHE A 71 -9.90 -4.33 -15.19
N GLY A 72 -9.85 -5.60 -15.60
CA GLY A 72 -9.20 -6.02 -16.85
C GLY A 72 -7.67 -6.18 -16.77
N LYS A 73 -7.05 -6.05 -15.59
CA LYS A 73 -5.60 -6.28 -15.41
C LYS A 73 -5.30 -7.75 -15.12
N ASP A 74 -4.27 -8.30 -15.77
CA ASP A 74 -3.75 -9.63 -15.43
C ASP A 74 -2.86 -9.58 -14.16
N PRO A 75 -3.30 -10.18 -13.03
CA PRO A 75 -2.55 -10.18 -11.79
C PRO A 75 -1.31 -11.10 -11.80
N ASN A 76 -1.10 -11.90 -12.85
CA ASN A 76 0.14 -12.67 -13.00
C ASN A 76 1.27 -11.81 -13.58
N ARG A 77 0.91 -10.88 -14.48
CA ARG A 77 1.82 -9.89 -15.08
C ARG A 77 2.04 -8.68 -14.16
N TYR A 78 0.98 -8.21 -13.51
CA TYR A 78 1.02 -7.09 -12.57
C TYR A 78 0.73 -7.59 -11.16
N ARG A 79 1.75 -7.58 -10.31
CA ARG A 79 1.66 -8.20 -9.00
C ARG A 79 1.51 -7.14 -7.93
N VAL A 80 0.54 -7.34 -7.03
CA VAL A 80 0.41 -6.53 -5.80
C VAL A 80 1.70 -6.62 -4.98
N SER A 81 2.12 -5.50 -4.38
CA SER A 81 3.38 -5.37 -3.65
C SER A 81 3.57 -6.45 -2.56
N SER A 82 2.54 -6.70 -1.75
CA SER A 82 2.55 -7.74 -0.71
C SER A 82 2.83 -9.15 -1.25
N GLU A 83 2.24 -9.51 -2.38
CA GLU A 83 2.50 -10.79 -3.07
C GLU A 83 3.95 -10.83 -3.57
N ALA A 84 4.46 -9.73 -4.14
CA ALA A 84 5.84 -9.66 -4.61
C ALA A 84 6.86 -9.85 -3.48
N LEU A 85 6.65 -9.19 -2.33
CA LEU A 85 7.50 -9.30 -1.14
C LEU A 85 7.50 -10.72 -0.58
N CYS A 86 6.33 -11.30 -0.33
CA CYS A 86 6.22 -12.64 0.23
C CYS A 86 6.82 -13.72 -0.69
N ARG A 87 6.66 -13.58 -2.01
CA ARG A 87 7.28 -14.50 -2.97
C ARG A 87 8.81 -14.42 -2.96
N ARG A 88 9.40 -13.24 -2.69
CA ARG A 88 10.87 -13.12 -2.53
C ARG A 88 11.34 -13.85 -1.29
N ILE A 89 10.63 -13.68 -0.18
CA ILE A 89 10.93 -14.35 1.10
C ILE A 89 10.90 -15.87 0.95
N VAL A 90 9.83 -16.43 0.40
CA VAL A 90 9.71 -17.89 0.19
C VAL A 90 10.77 -18.44 -0.78
N LYS A 91 11.35 -17.59 -1.64
CA LYS A 91 12.48 -17.95 -2.52
C LYS A 91 13.86 -17.79 -1.86
N GLY A 92 13.93 -17.40 -0.59
CA GLY A 92 15.19 -17.16 0.12
C GLY A 92 15.92 -15.89 -0.32
N LEU A 93 15.22 -14.94 -0.96
CA LEU A 93 15.82 -13.69 -1.45
C LEU A 93 15.69 -12.52 -0.47
N GLY A 94 14.89 -12.67 0.58
CA GLY A 94 14.51 -11.60 1.50
C GLY A 94 13.89 -10.38 0.81
N ILE A 95 13.72 -9.30 1.56
CA ILE A 95 13.34 -7.99 1.03
C ILE A 95 14.55 -7.05 0.94
N TYR A 96 14.41 -5.97 0.18
CA TYR A 96 15.46 -4.95 0.09
C TYR A 96 15.41 -4.04 1.31
N ARG A 97 16.59 -3.54 1.70
CA ARG A 97 16.75 -2.49 2.70
C ARG A 97 16.83 -1.14 2.01
N ILE A 98 15.87 -0.27 2.32
CA ILE A 98 15.69 1.01 1.62
C ILE A 98 15.88 2.18 2.59
N ASP A 99 14.90 2.39 3.46
CA ASP A 99 14.91 3.33 4.58
C ASP A 99 13.89 2.87 5.62
N THR A 100 13.93 3.42 6.83
CA THR A 100 13.11 2.94 7.95
C THR A 100 11.60 3.03 7.67
N LEU A 101 11.13 4.08 6.98
CA LEU A 101 9.71 4.21 6.61
C LEU A 101 9.29 3.15 5.58
N VAL A 102 10.08 2.96 4.52
CA VAL A 102 9.79 1.95 3.48
C VAL A 102 9.82 0.54 4.09
N ASP A 103 10.84 0.25 4.90
CA ASP A 103 11.04 -1.06 5.52
C ASP A 103 9.90 -1.40 6.49
N LEU A 104 9.41 -0.41 7.25
CA LEU A 104 8.24 -0.55 8.13
C LEU A 104 6.97 -0.82 7.33
N GLY A 105 6.72 -0.06 6.27
CA GLY A 105 5.58 -0.30 5.37
C GLY A 105 5.62 -1.72 4.77
N ASN A 106 6.81 -2.18 4.38
CA ASN A 106 7.01 -3.54 3.88
C ASN A 106 6.71 -4.59 4.96
N LEU A 107 7.19 -4.41 6.20
CA LEU A 107 6.88 -5.31 7.33
C LEU A 107 5.37 -5.48 7.51
N VAL A 108 4.62 -4.38 7.55
CA VAL A 108 3.16 -4.43 7.70
C VAL A 108 2.50 -5.10 6.48
N SER A 109 2.96 -4.76 5.28
CA SER A 109 2.44 -5.33 4.03
C SER A 109 2.63 -6.84 3.94
N ILE A 110 3.80 -7.34 4.39
CA ILE A 110 4.12 -8.77 4.45
C ILE A 110 3.19 -9.48 5.44
N ARG A 111 3.10 -8.98 6.67
CA ARG A 111 2.32 -9.65 7.73
C ARG A 111 0.83 -9.66 7.40
N ALA A 112 0.26 -8.50 7.06
CA ALA A 112 -1.17 -8.35 6.83
C ALA A 112 -1.61 -8.75 5.41
N GLY A 113 -0.68 -8.90 4.46
CA GLY A 113 -0.99 -9.25 3.07
C GLY A 113 -1.61 -8.12 2.25
N TYR A 114 -1.84 -6.94 2.86
CA TYR A 114 -2.35 -5.75 2.19
C TYR A 114 -1.26 -5.03 1.41
N SER A 115 -1.65 -4.39 0.30
CA SER A 115 -0.78 -3.38 -0.30
C SER A 115 -0.79 -2.13 0.55
N ILE A 116 0.40 -1.60 0.81
CA ILE A 116 0.60 -0.36 1.53
C ILE A 116 1.30 0.62 0.58
N GLY A 117 0.69 1.78 0.37
CA GLY A 117 1.33 2.92 -0.29
C GLY A 117 1.76 3.92 0.77
N ALA A 118 2.99 4.43 0.66
CA ALA A 118 3.54 5.43 1.56
C ALA A 118 4.04 6.63 0.75
N PHE A 119 3.49 7.80 1.04
CA PHE A 119 3.68 9.00 0.23
C PHE A 119 4.21 10.14 1.08
N ASP A 120 5.10 10.93 0.48
CA ASP A 120 5.43 12.25 1.01
C ASP A 120 4.25 13.18 0.74
N ALA A 121 3.51 13.51 1.78
CA ALA A 121 2.29 14.29 1.66
C ALA A 121 2.55 15.75 1.25
N ASP A 122 3.79 16.23 1.40
CA ASP A 122 4.19 17.57 0.95
C ASP A 122 4.38 17.63 -0.58
N HIS A 123 4.52 16.47 -1.25
CA HIS A 123 4.59 16.36 -2.72
C HIS A 123 3.25 16.05 -3.40
N ILE A 124 2.19 15.83 -2.62
CA ILE A 124 0.82 15.61 -3.14
C ILE A 124 0.17 16.95 -3.47
N ASP A 125 -0.31 17.09 -4.70
CA ASP A 125 -0.96 18.32 -5.18
C ASP A 125 -2.43 18.40 -4.73
N GLY A 126 -2.68 19.28 -3.76
CA GLY A 126 -3.96 19.47 -3.12
C GLY A 126 -4.21 18.51 -1.95
N ASP A 127 -5.41 18.59 -1.36
CA ASP A 127 -5.75 17.87 -0.13
C ASP A 127 -6.77 16.75 -0.34
N HIS A 128 -7.07 16.43 -1.59
CA HIS A 128 -8.05 15.41 -1.95
C HIS A 128 -7.43 14.41 -2.92
N LEU A 129 -7.56 13.13 -2.57
CA LEU A 129 -7.21 12.02 -3.42
C LEU A 129 -8.47 11.27 -3.85
N THR A 130 -8.46 10.81 -5.09
CA THR A 130 -9.53 9.95 -5.63
C THR A 130 -8.94 8.61 -6.04
N LEU A 131 -9.51 7.52 -5.51
CA LEU A 131 -9.23 6.17 -5.98
C LEU A 131 -10.15 5.82 -7.15
N GLY A 132 -9.55 5.47 -8.27
CA GLY A 132 -10.25 5.06 -9.49
C GLY A 132 -9.49 3.99 -10.27
N VAL A 133 -9.92 3.76 -11.51
CA VAL A 133 -9.26 2.82 -12.43
C VAL A 133 -8.30 3.58 -13.35
N GLY A 134 -7.08 3.08 -13.53
CA GLY A 134 -6.08 3.61 -14.44
C GLY A 134 -6.55 3.60 -15.90
N ARG A 135 -6.27 4.67 -16.64
CA ARG A 135 -6.70 4.84 -18.02
C ARG A 135 -5.60 4.44 -19.00
N GLU A 136 -5.99 4.07 -20.22
CA GLU A 136 -5.01 3.84 -21.30
C GLU A 136 -4.20 5.13 -21.56
N GLY A 137 -2.88 4.99 -21.70
CA GLY A 137 -1.98 6.12 -21.96
C GLY A 137 -1.77 7.08 -20.80
N GLU A 138 -2.35 6.82 -19.63
CA GLU A 138 -2.13 7.64 -18.43
C GLU A 138 -0.68 7.50 -17.96
N LEU A 139 0.04 8.62 -17.90
CA LEU A 139 1.45 8.64 -17.55
C LEU A 139 1.63 8.35 -16.05
N PHE A 140 2.48 7.37 -15.75
CA PHE A 140 2.82 6.97 -14.39
C PHE A 140 4.25 6.43 -14.34
N HIS A 141 5.11 7.01 -13.48
CA HIS A 141 6.48 6.54 -13.30
C HIS A 141 6.57 5.72 -12.01
N GLY A 142 6.54 4.39 -12.17
CA GLY A 142 6.67 3.49 -11.01
C GLY A 142 8.08 3.52 -10.45
N ILE A 143 8.20 3.54 -9.11
CA ILE A 143 9.49 3.58 -8.43
C ILE A 143 10.40 2.44 -8.90
N GLY A 144 11.56 2.80 -9.46
CA GLY A 144 12.53 1.85 -9.99
C GLY A 144 12.06 1.01 -11.18
N ARG A 145 10.95 1.42 -11.84
CA ARG A 145 10.34 0.71 -12.98
C ARG A 145 10.28 1.55 -14.26
N GLY A 146 10.49 2.86 -14.16
CA GLY A 146 10.24 3.78 -15.28
C GLY A 146 8.75 3.90 -15.58
N VAL A 147 8.38 4.10 -16.84
CA VAL A 147 6.98 4.24 -17.25
C VAL A 147 6.23 2.92 -17.06
N LEU A 148 5.19 2.94 -16.22
CA LEU A 148 4.35 1.80 -15.91
C LEU A 148 2.99 1.94 -16.62
N ASN A 149 2.58 0.93 -17.38
CA ASN A 149 1.19 0.87 -17.85
C ASN A 149 0.28 0.59 -16.65
N ILE A 150 -0.52 1.59 -16.26
CA ILE A 150 -1.49 1.55 -15.18
C ILE A 150 -2.93 1.30 -15.64
N GLU A 151 -3.19 1.15 -16.93
CA GLU A 151 -4.52 0.84 -17.48
C GLU A 151 -5.13 -0.36 -16.75
N GLY A 152 -6.33 -0.21 -16.18
CA GLY A 152 -7.01 -1.27 -15.43
C GLY A 152 -6.43 -1.56 -14.03
N LEU A 153 -5.43 -0.82 -13.54
CA LEU A 153 -5.02 -0.89 -12.14
C LEU A 153 -5.86 0.05 -11.26
N PRO A 154 -6.02 -0.23 -9.96
CA PRO A 154 -6.41 0.78 -9.00
C PRO A 154 -5.33 1.86 -8.92
N VAL A 155 -5.73 3.14 -9.02
CA VAL A 155 -4.83 4.30 -8.98
C VAL A 155 -5.42 5.37 -8.06
N TYR A 156 -4.62 5.80 -7.09
CA TYR A 156 -4.90 7.03 -6.36
C TYR A 156 -4.41 8.21 -7.17
N ARG A 157 -5.25 9.24 -7.31
CA ARG A 157 -4.92 10.48 -8.03
C ARG A 157 -5.06 11.69 -7.14
N ASP A 158 -4.12 12.61 -7.29
CA ASP A 158 -4.23 13.99 -6.82
C ASP A 158 -4.63 14.91 -8.00
N ARG A 159 -4.47 16.22 -7.85
CA ARG A 159 -4.80 17.19 -8.91
C ARG A 159 -3.88 17.09 -10.13
N THR A 160 -2.66 16.62 -9.95
CA THR A 160 -1.66 16.51 -11.02
C THR A 160 -1.77 15.16 -11.75
N GLY A 161 -2.00 14.06 -11.03
CA GLY A 161 -2.13 12.73 -11.63
C GLY A 161 -2.04 11.60 -10.62
N GLY A 162 -1.67 10.40 -11.10
CA GLY A 162 -1.46 9.24 -10.24
C GLY A 162 -0.36 9.46 -9.20
N ILE A 163 -0.57 8.98 -7.98
CA ILE A 163 0.43 8.96 -6.89
C ILE A 163 0.84 7.54 -6.52
N GLY A 164 -0.04 6.57 -6.72
CA GLY A 164 0.23 5.19 -6.31
C GLY A 164 -0.80 4.19 -6.79
N THR A 165 -0.34 2.96 -6.92
CA THR A 165 -1.15 1.77 -7.24
C THR A 165 -0.79 0.66 -6.27
N PRO A 166 -1.64 -0.37 -6.09
CA PRO A 166 -1.25 -1.49 -5.24
C PRO A 166 -0.04 -2.33 -5.76
N THR A 167 0.45 -2.03 -6.97
CA THR A 167 1.65 -2.66 -7.56
C THR A 167 2.92 -1.83 -7.32
N SER A 168 2.80 -0.51 -7.36
CA SER A 168 3.93 0.43 -7.28
C SER A 168 3.40 1.83 -6.98
N ASP A 169 4.15 2.57 -6.16
CA ASP A 169 3.99 4.00 -5.98
C ASP A 169 4.69 4.78 -7.10
N GLU A 170 4.35 6.06 -7.21
CA GLU A 170 4.84 6.99 -8.23
C GLU A 170 6.05 7.79 -7.72
N GLU A 171 7.04 8.04 -8.59
CA GLU A 171 8.32 8.68 -8.24
C GLU A 171 8.19 10.10 -7.66
N ARG A 172 7.21 10.90 -8.09
CA ARG A 172 6.95 12.28 -7.66
C ARG A 172 6.58 12.36 -6.18
N THR A 173 5.75 11.43 -5.71
CA THR A 173 5.19 11.44 -4.35
C THR A 173 5.86 10.44 -3.42
N LYS A 174 6.98 9.83 -3.85
CA LYS A 174 7.71 8.86 -3.02
C LYS A 174 8.23 9.50 -1.75
N ILE A 175 8.30 8.69 -0.70
CA ILE A 175 9.01 9.04 0.53
C ILE A 175 10.52 9.08 0.31
N SER A 176 11.18 9.86 1.16
CA SER A 176 12.64 10.01 1.22
C SER A 176 13.11 10.15 2.67
N LEU A 177 14.41 10.31 2.88
CA LEU A 177 14.96 10.66 4.20
C LEU A 177 14.49 12.04 4.70
N ASP A 178 14.11 12.92 3.77
CA ASP A 178 13.64 14.28 4.07
C ASP A 178 12.15 14.35 4.30
N THR A 179 11.40 13.26 4.10
CA THR A 179 9.96 13.24 4.36
C THR A 179 9.66 13.59 5.81
N ARG A 180 8.74 14.54 6.00
CA ARG A 180 8.25 14.97 7.32
C ARG A 180 6.75 14.83 7.47
N SER A 181 5.99 14.89 6.39
CA SER A 181 4.54 14.67 6.36
C SER A 181 4.26 13.33 5.68
N LEU A 182 3.85 12.32 6.44
CA LEU A 182 3.53 11.00 5.90
C LEU A 182 2.04 10.89 5.59
N LEU A 183 1.71 10.34 4.42
CA LEU A 183 0.42 9.70 4.14
C LEU A 183 0.66 8.22 3.86
N LEU A 184 0.03 7.33 4.63
CA LEU A 184 0.08 5.90 4.44
C LEU A 184 -1.33 5.35 4.17
N LEU A 185 -1.46 4.55 3.10
CA LEU A 185 -2.72 3.97 2.64
C LEU A 185 -2.65 2.43 2.67
N ILE A 186 -3.44 1.80 3.54
CA ILE A 186 -3.58 0.34 3.67
C ILE A 186 -4.79 -0.13 2.85
N ASN A 187 -4.55 -0.90 1.79
CA ASN A 187 -5.58 -1.31 0.84
C ASN A 187 -6.14 -2.71 1.19
N ALA A 188 -7.27 -2.76 1.89
CA ALA A 188 -7.92 -4.00 2.29
C ALA A 188 -9.10 -4.35 1.37
N TYR A 189 -8.80 -5.01 0.24
CA TYR A 189 -9.82 -5.56 -0.68
C TYR A 189 -10.56 -6.80 -0.13
N GLY A 190 -9.97 -7.46 0.86
CA GLY A 190 -10.53 -8.61 1.56
C GLY A 190 -9.68 -8.92 2.78
N GLU A 191 -10.29 -9.39 3.85
CA GLU A 191 -9.65 -9.45 5.17
C GLU A 191 -8.66 -10.62 5.29
N GLU A 192 -7.48 -10.33 5.84
CA GLU A 192 -6.51 -11.31 6.33
C GLU A 192 -6.16 -11.06 7.80
N MET A 193 -5.93 -9.79 8.13
CA MET A 193 -5.85 -9.28 9.50
C MET A 193 -6.89 -8.17 9.64
N PRO A 194 -7.61 -8.05 10.77
CA PRO A 194 -8.55 -6.95 10.98
C PRO A 194 -7.90 -5.60 10.69
N LEU A 195 -8.56 -4.76 9.89
CA LEU A 195 -7.96 -3.52 9.38
C LEU A 195 -7.67 -2.52 10.51
N ASP A 196 -8.54 -2.44 11.51
CA ASP A 196 -8.34 -1.68 12.74
C ASP A 196 -7.06 -2.11 13.48
N GLN A 197 -6.87 -3.41 13.70
CA GLN A 197 -5.65 -3.94 14.32
C GLN A 197 -4.40 -3.69 13.47
N THR A 198 -4.54 -3.71 12.15
CA THR A 198 -3.44 -3.40 11.23
C THR A 198 -3.05 -1.94 11.32
N ILE A 199 -4.02 -1.03 11.41
CA ILE A 199 -3.80 0.42 11.61
C ILE A 199 -3.12 0.65 12.95
N ASP A 200 -3.66 0.09 14.03
CA ASP A 200 -3.10 0.25 15.38
C ASP A 200 -1.65 -0.22 15.44
N TRP A 201 -1.37 -1.41 14.90
CA TRP A 201 0.01 -1.92 14.84
C TRP A 201 0.92 -1.03 13.99
N THR A 202 0.44 -0.52 12.86
CA THR A 202 1.21 0.42 12.02
C THR A 202 1.52 1.70 12.78
N VAL A 203 0.56 2.25 13.53
CA VAL A 203 0.75 3.45 14.36
C VAL A 203 1.81 3.21 15.44
N GLU A 204 1.79 2.06 16.11
CA GLU A 204 2.81 1.75 17.12
C GLU A 204 4.21 1.60 16.52
N LEU A 205 4.34 0.96 15.35
CA LEU A 205 5.61 0.91 14.63
C LEU A 205 6.08 2.31 14.24
N LEU A 206 5.17 3.18 13.76
CA LEU A 206 5.50 4.55 13.37
C LEU A 206 6.02 5.38 14.55
N LYS A 207 5.36 5.26 15.72
CA LYS A 207 5.84 5.90 16.96
C LYS A 207 7.23 5.39 17.35
N GLN A 208 7.43 4.08 17.29
CA GLN A 208 8.65 3.43 17.75
C GLN A 208 9.86 3.73 16.85
N PHE A 209 9.71 3.66 15.54
CA PHE A 209 10.85 3.65 14.60
C PHE A 209 11.08 4.96 13.87
N VAL A 210 10.06 5.83 13.77
CA VAL A 210 10.17 7.11 13.05
C VAL A 210 9.63 8.30 13.86
N SER A 211 9.51 8.12 15.18
CA SER A 211 9.10 9.17 16.14
C SER A 211 7.82 9.89 15.72
N ALA A 212 6.83 9.14 15.23
CA ALA A 212 5.64 9.73 14.65
C ALA A 212 4.83 10.56 15.68
N THR A 213 4.40 11.75 15.28
CA THR A 213 3.52 12.66 16.04
C THR A 213 2.36 13.13 15.16
N ASP A 214 1.41 13.85 15.76
CA ASP A 214 0.22 14.40 15.06
C ASP A 214 -0.51 13.35 14.22
N ILE A 215 -0.70 12.17 14.82
CA ILE A 215 -1.21 10.99 14.13
C ILE A 215 -2.73 11.09 14.02
N ASP A 216 -3.22 10.98 12.80
CA ASP A 216 -4.64 10.82 12.49
C ASP A 216 -4.87 9.53 11.71
N THR A 217 -5.95 8.84 12.06
CA THR A 217 -6.36 7.61 11.39
C THR A 217 -7.83 7.66 11.01
N THR A 218 -8.14 7.18 9.81
CA THR A 218 -9.52 7.07 9.32
C THR A 218 -9.67 5.82 8.45
N ILE A 219 -10.84 5.20 8.46
CA ILE A 219 -11.19 4.13 7.51
C ILE A 219 -12.20 4.67 6.50
N VAL A 220 -11.82 4.64 5.22
CA VAL A 220 -12.72 4.95 4.10
C VAL A 220 -13.24 3.64 3.51
N ALA A 221 -14.55 3.43 3.53
CA ALA A 221 -15.17 2.21 3.01
C ALA A 221 -15.82 2.47 1.65
N ALA A 222 -15.57 1.60 0.67
CA ALA A 222 -16.16 1.70 -0.66
C ALA A 222 -17.70 1.72 -0.63
N SER A 223 -18.31 1.01 0.31
CA SER A 223 -19.76 0.99 0.51
C SER A 223 -20.39 2.39 0.70
N GLN A 224 -19.63 3.39 1.16
CA GLN A 224 -20.09 4.77 1.30
C GLN A 224 -20.34 5.46 -0.06
N PHE A 225 -19.75 4.92 -1.14
CA PHE A 225 -19.75 5.53 -2.48
C PHE A 225 -20.57 4.73 -3.51
N VAL A 226 -21.17 3.60 -3.14
CA VAL A 226 -21.95 2.74 -4.05
C VAL A 226 -23.35 3.32 -4.35
N LEU A 227 -23.91 4.14 -3.45
CA LEU A 227 -25.33 4.54 -3.46
C LEU A 227 -25.56 6.06 -3.30
N SER A 228 -24.56 6.90 -3.57
CA SER A 228 -24.84 8.33 -3.66
C SER A 228 -25.62 8.60 -4.95
N GLU A 229 -26.90 8.95 -4.81
CA GLU A 229 -27.77 9.45 -5.89
C GLU A 229 -27.13 10.65 -6.62
#